data_AF-A0A6P2ASU2-F1
#
_entry.id   AF-A0A6P2ASU2-F1
#
_cell.length_a   1.000
_cell.length_b   1.000
_cell.length_c   1.000
_cell.angle_alpha   90.00
_cell.angle_beta   90.00
_cell.angle_gamma   90.00
#
_symmetry.space_group_name_H-M   'P 1'
#
loop_
_entity.id
_entity.type
_entity.pdbx_description
1 polymer ?
#
loop_
_entity_poly.entity_id
_entity_poly.type
_entity_poly.pdbx_seq_one_letter_code
_entity_poly.pdbx_strand_id
1 'polypeptide(L)'
;MKKMKKANVAMRSRTVAPWTYVTMLLGTCAILLLFVGTPAGGEEGEQTEACMTNFDCASGEFCNKPAGDCAGEGVCTPVPIPGELACLDVWDPVCGCNGQTYSNDCYAFLAGVNVAGPGECNGNGNGPGVPPLFCLNDGQCGDGQFCNKPDGACDGFGQCEDVPGDDQACALILDPVCGCDGNTYDNDCFAWLAGVNVAFSGECEDGPAPTCIDDSECPEGFACKTPFGECDAEGTCVEVPEPGTLFCTMIYDPVCGCDGVTYGNPCLAFLVGASIASMGECPQTPDTPCTSDADCNAGHYCSTPMGECGGEGVCVEETPPGKFACPQVFDPVCGCDGKTYGNGCEAFLANANLAYAGPCCKGDLTLNMQVNVFDLLALLEDWGTCPGCISDLTGDGQVNVFDLLELLENWGACPDPPDGPVKF
;
A
#
# COMPACT_ATOMS: atom_id res chain seq x y z
N MET A 1 47.78 -39.82 27.69
CA MET A 1 48.72 -39.34 28.74
C MET A 1 49.00 -37.87 28.41
N LYS A 2 48.77 -36.81 29.20
CA LYS A 2 48.72 -36.54 30.65
C LYS A 2 47.55 -35.56 30.96
N LYS A 3 47.12 -35.58 32.22
CA LYS A 3 46.08 -34.78 32.91
C LYS A 3 46.53 -33.34 33.24
N MET A 4 45.58 -32.43 33.49
CA MET A 4 45.35 -31.59 34.70
C MET A 4 44.02 -30.80 34.48
N LYS A 5 42.87 -30.93 35.19
CA LYS A 5 42.39 -30.80 36.60
C LYS A 5 41.76 -29.43 36.98
N LYS A 6 40.40 -29.44 37.11
CA LYS A 6 39.45 -28.77 38.06
C LYS A 6 39.38 -27.21 38.09
N ALA A 7 38.20 -26.56 38.27
CA ALA A 7 37.16 -26.81 39.28
C ALA A 7 35.74 -26.29 38.92
N ASN A 8 34.74 -26.91 39.56
CA ASN A 8 33.30 -26.56 39.58
C ASN A 8 32.98 -25.56 40.71
N VAL A 9 32.02 -24.64 40.48
CA VAL A 9 31.13 -24.10 41.52
C VAL A 9 29.72 -23.93 40.93
N ALA A 10 28.70 -24.43 41.63
CA ALA A 10 27.28 -24.35 41.31
C ALA A 10 26.50 -23.78 42.52
N MET A 11 25.56 -22.86 42.30
CA MET A 11 24.44 -22.50 43.21
C MET A 11 23.32 -21.89 42.35
N ARG A 12 22.21 -22.58 42.05
CA ARG A 12 20.96 -22.85 42.81
C ARG A 12 20.03 -21.64 42.98
N SER A 13 18.89 -21.72 42.28
CA SER A 13 17.69 -20.88 42.46
C SER A 13 16.95 -21.25 43.75
N ARG A 14 16.25 -20.27 44.35
CA ARG A 14 15.15 -20.49 45.30
C ARG A 14 14.15 -19.33 45.26
N THR A 15 12.90 -19.71 45.05
CA THR A 15 11.65 -19.00 45.30
C THR A 15 11.28 -19.01 46.79
N VAL A 16 10.64 -17.95 47.33
CA VAL A 16 9.78 -18.01 48.53
C VAL A 16 8.69 -16.92 48.46
N ALA A 17 7.47 -17.28 48.90
CA ALA A 17 6.20 -16.55 48.83
C ALA A 17 5.85 -15.82 50.19
N PRO A 18 4.59 -15.43 50.49
CA PRO A 18 4.18 -14.06 50.85
C PRO A 18 3.88 -13.84 52.34
N TRP A 19 3.74 -12.57 52.78
CA TRP A 19 3.43 -12.20 54.17
C TRP A 19 1.93 -11.88 54.37
N THR A 20 1.43 -12.35 55.52
CA THR A 20 0.06 -12.31 56.03
C THR A 20 -0.28 -11.01 56.77
N TYR A 21 -1.55 -10.62 56.71
CA TYR A 21 -2.21 -9.51 57.44
C TYR A 21 -2.23 -9.70 58.97
N VAL A 22 -2.02 -8.62 59.73
CA VAL A 22 -2.49 -8.45 61.12
C VAL A 22 -3.01 -7.01 61.30
N THR A 23 -4.27 -6.89 61.70
CA THR A 23 -4.93 -5.66 62.16
C THR A 23 -4.91 -5.58 63.69
N MET A 24 -4.64 -4.40 64.27
CA MET A 24 -5.25 -3.95 65.53
C MET A 24 -5.06 -2.43 65.76
N LEU A 25 -6.03 -1.88 66.49
CA LEU A 25 -6.52 -0.49 66.57
C LEU A 25 -5.80 0.44 67.56
N LEU A 26 -6.29 1.71 67.56
CA LEU A 26 -6.23 2.81 68.56
C LEU A 26 -5.16 3.88 68.26
N GLY A 27 -5.40 5.19 68.18
CA GLY A 27 -6.57 6.06 68.37
C GLY A 27 -6.12 7.53 68.45
N THR A 28 -7.05 8.45 68.15
CA THR A 28 -7.12 9.90 68.46
C THR A 28 -6.29 10.96 67.69
N CYS A 29 -7.05 11.77 66.94
CA CYS A 29 -7.01 13.22 66.69
C CYS A 29 -5.77 14.06 67.02
N ALA A 30 -5.25 14.77 66.01
CA ALA A 30 -5.03 16.23 66.08
C ALA A 30 -4.92 16.86 64.68
N ILE A 31 -5.69 17.91 64.47
CA ILE A 31 -5.68 18.81 63.31
C ILE A 31 -4.48 19.76 63.45
N LEU A 32 -3.65 19.92 62.42
CA LEU A 32 -2.94 21.18 62.17
C LEU A 32 -2.50 21.28 60.69
N LEU A 33 -2.99 22.32 60.01
CA LEU A 33 -2.65 22.72 58.66
C LEU A 33 -1.16 23.09 58.55
N LEU A 34 -0.50 22.76 57.43
CA LEU A 34 0.23 23.70 56.54
C LEU A 34 1.00 22.95 55.42
N PHE A 35 0.96 23.55 54.24
CA PHE A 35 1.52 23.18 52.93
C PHE A 35 2.89 22.48 52.91
N VAL A 36 3.01 21.40 52.12
CA VAL A 36 4.27 21.02 51.45
C VAL A 36 3.95 20.41 50.09
N GLY A 37 4.60 20.92 49.04
CA GLY A 37 4.40 20.51 47.65
C GLY A 37 4.76 19.05 47.37
N THR A 38 4.11 18.50 46.36
CA THR A 38 4.42 17.22 45.73
C THR A 38 5.79 17.31 45.01
N PRO A 39 6.76 16.43 45.29
CA PRO A 39 7.78 16.13 44.31
C PRO A 39 7.25 15.01 43.40
N ALA A 40 7.08 15.34 42.13
CA ALA A 40 7.07 14.35 41.07
C ALA A 40 8.47 13.72 41.02
N GLY A 41 8.57 12.43 41.29
CA GLY A 41 9.74 11.61 41.02
C GLY A 41 9.31 10.52 40.05
N GLY A 42 9.50 10.77 38.76
CA GLY A 42 9.50 9.73 37.74
C GLY A 42 10.78 8.92 37.88
N GLU A 43 10.65 7.60 37.92
CA GLU A 43 11.76 6.67 37.75
C GLU A 43 12.00 6.53 36.25
N GLU A 44 13.10 7.08 35.73
CA GLU A 44 13.55 6.83 34.36
C GLU A 44 14.32 5.50 34.33
N GLY A 45 13.69 4.48 33.71
CA GLY A 45 14.38 3.30 33.20
C GLY A 45 14.86 3.57 31.79
N GLU A 46 16.15 3.30 31.55
CA GLU A 46 16.85 3.41 30.28
C GLU A 46 16.21 2.49 29.23
N GLN A 47 15.45 3.07 28.30
CA GLN A 47 14.93 2.39 27.11
C GLN A 47 15.96 2.55 25.99
N THR A 48 16.54 1.45 25.51
CA THR A 48 17.34 1.46 24.28
C THR A 48 16.38 1.38 23.10
N GLU A 49 16.21 2.50 22.38
CA GLU A 49 15.35 2.57 21.20
C GLU A 49 16.03 1.94 19.99
N ALA A 50 15.32 1.01 19.34
CA ALA A 50 15.74 0.41 18.08
C ALA A 50 15.55 1.39 16.91
N CYS A 51 16.35 1.24 15.86
CA CYS A 51 16.32 2.14 14.70
C CYS A 51 16.61 1.39 13.39
N MET A 52 16.09 1.91 12.28
CA MET A 52 16.44 1.44 10.92
C MET A 52 17.32 2.47 10.20
N THR A 53 17.14 3.75 10.52
CA THR A 53 17.85 4.89 9.96
C THR A 53 18.20 5.90 11.05
N ASN A 54 19.10 6.84 10.75
CA ASN A 54 19.43 7.92 11.69
C ASN A 54 18.26 8.87 11.97
N PHE A 55 17.21 8.87 11.14
CA PHE A 55 16.00 9.67 11.38
C PHE A 55 15.15 9.13 12.53
N ASP A 56 15.35 7.86 12.89
CA ASP A 56 14.64 7.23 13.99
C ASP A 56 15.26 7.60 15.35
N CYS A 57 16.46 8.19 15.35
CA CYS A 57 17.20 8.55 16.55
C CYS A 57 17.08 10.05 16.88
N ALA A 58 17.26 10.38 18.17
CA ALA A 58 17.22 11.77 18.60
C ALA A 58 18.39 12.59 18.02
N SER A 59 18.24 13.92 18.03
CA SER A 59 19.29 14.81 17.57
C SER A 59 20.57 14.61 18.39
N GLY A 60 21.67 14.26 17.73
CA GLY A 60 22.94 13.92 18.39
C GLY A 60 23.16 12.43 18.60
N GLU A 61 22.25 11.57 18.12
CA GLU A 61 22.39 10.12 18.13
C GLU A 61 22.59 9.57 16.72
N PHE A 62 23.17 8.38 16.65
CA PHE A 62 23.44 7.64 15.44
C PHE A 62 22.87 6.23 15.56
N CYS A 63 22.22 5.76 14.49
CA CYS A 63 21.70 4.42 14.41
C CYS A 63 22.84 3.43 14.17
N ASN A 64 23.36 2.87 15.26
CA ASN A 64 24.51 1.97 15.24
C ASN A 64 24.06 0.54 14.96
N LYS A 65 24.52 0.01 13.83
CA LYS A 65 24.16 -1.32 13.32
C LYS A 65 25.32 -2.30 13.52
N PRO A 66 25.04 -3.61 13.62
CA PRO A 66 26.08 -4.63 13.56
C PRO A 66 26.93 -4.52 12.30
N ALA A 67 28.23 -4.73 12.41
CA ALA A 67 29.12 -4.72 11.24
C ALA A 67 28.73 -5.82 10.25
N GLY A 68 28.70 -5.50 8.96
CA GLY A 68 28.23 -6.39 7.90
C GLY A 68 26.73 -6.29 7.60
N ASP A 69 25.97 -5.61 8.44
CA ASP A 69 24.51 -5.49 8.31
C ASP A 69 24.08 -4.05 7.99
N CYS A 70 24.30 -3.63 6.75
CA CYS A 70 24.00 -2.26 6.32
C CYS A 70 22.49 -1.97 6.26
N ALA A 71 21.66 -3.00 6.05
CA ALA A 71 20.22 -2.87 5.87
C ALA A 71 19.40 -3.20 7.14
N GLY A 72 19.97 -3.91 8.11
CA GLY A 72 19.28 -4.37 9.30
C GLY A 72 19.01 -3.30 10.36
N GLU A 73 18.42 -3.77 11.46
CA GLU A 73 18.04 -3.00 12.64
C GLU A 73 19.27 -2.65 13.49
N GLY A 74 19.30 -1.43 14.01
CA GLY A 74 20.34 -0.92 14.89
C GLY A 74 19.78 -0.40 16.21
N VAL A 75 20.65 0.21 17.01
CA VAL A 75 20.30 0.85 18.27
C VAL A 75 20.76 2.31 18.23
N CYS A 76 19.90 3.22 18.67
CA CYS A 76 20.27 4.63 18.78
C CYS A 76 21.36 4.80 19.85
N THR A 77 22.51 5.32 19.42
CA THR A 77 23.66 5.55 20.30
C THR A 77 24.08 7.02 20.24
N PRO A 78 24.35 7.67 21.38
CA PRO A 78 24.86 9.04 21.39
C PRO A 78 26.15 9.17 20.59
N VAL A 79 26.18 10.11 19.65
CA VAL A 79 27.40 10.50 18.94
C VAL A 79 28.19 11.45 19.84
N PRO A 80 29.45 11.12 20.19
CA PRO A 80 30.29 12.02 20.95
C PRO A 80 30.45 13.36 20.22
N ILE A 81 30.30 14.46 20.95
CA ILE A 81 30.46 15.81 20.39
C ILE A 81 31.89 16.00 19.82
N PRO A 82 32.05 16.79 18.75
CA PRO A 82 33.36 17.03 18.15
C PRO A 82 34.38 17.56 19.18
N GLY A 83 35.42 16.78 19.45
CA GLY A 83 36.50 17.10 20.39
C GLY A 83 36.55 16.27 21.68
N GLU A 84 35.54 15.42 21.94
CA GLU A 84 35.52 14.54 23.11
C GLU A 84 35.99 13.10 22.80
N LEU A 85 35.70 12.60 21.59
CA LEU A 85 36.26 11.36 21.08
C LEU A 85 37.49 11.64 20.20
N ALA A 86 38.64 11.09 20.59
CA ALA A 86 39.84 11.08 19.78
C ALA A 86 40.05 9.68 19.19
N CYS A 87 39.84 9.53 17.88
CA CYS A 87 40.23 8.31 17.17
C CYS A 87 41.76 8.22 17.13
N LEU A 88 42.29 7.01 17.31
CA LEU A 88 43.71 6.78 17.12
C LEU A 88 44.02 6.83 15.62
N ASP A 89 45.12 7.48 15.24
CA ASP A 89 45.67 7.46 13.87
C ASP A 89 46.35 6.12 13.57
N VAL A 90 45.60 5.04 13.71
CA VAL A 90 45.98 3.68 13.33
C VAL A 90 45.32 3.36 12.00
N TRP A 91 46.12 2.87 11.05
CA TRP A 91 45.62 2.38 9.77
C TRP A 91 45.20 0.90 9.90
N ASP A 92 43.91 0.70 10.15
CA ASP A 92 43.22 -0.60 10.19
C ASP A 92 41.91 -0.45 9.41
N PRO A 93 41.98 -0.40 8.07
CA PRO A 93 40.91 0.18 7.26
C PRO A 93 39.63 -0.64 7.33
N VAL A 94 38.50 0.05 7.18
CA VAL A 94 37.17 -0.56 7.08
C VAL A 94 36.40 0.03 5.90
N CYS A 95 35.51 -0.76 5.31
CA CYS A 95 34.61 -0.28 4.27
C CYS A 95 33.28 0.11 4.92
N GLY A 96 32.85 1.36 4.73
CA GLY A 96 31.57 1.84 5.20
C GLY A 96 30.42 1.38 4.30
N CYS A 97 29.21 1.30 4.86
CA CYS A 97 27.98 1.03 4.11
C CYS A 97 27.65 2.10 3.05
N ASN A 98 28.36 3.23 3.05
CA ASN A 98 28.30 4.25 2.01
C ASN A 98 29.32 4.03 0.88
N GLY A 99 30.05 2.91 0.89
CA GLY A 99 31.07 2.57 -0.09
C GLY A 99 32.37 3.37 0.03
N GLN A 100 32.59 4.10 1.13
CA GLN A 100 33.83 4.82 1.40
C GLN A 100 34.74 4.04 2.35
N THR A 101 36.04 4.04 2.05
CA THR A 101 37.07 3.49 2.94
C THR A 101 37.37 4.46 4.08
N TYR A 102 37.31 3.99 5.32
CA TYR A 102 37.73 4.73 6.50
C TYR A 102 39.04 4.14 7.06
N SER A 103 39.88 4.98 7.67
CA SER A 103 41.18 4.55 8.22
C SER A 103 41.05 3.53 9.35
N ASN A 104 39.94 3.57 10.08
CA ASN A 104 39.49 2.58 11.06
C ASN A 104 38.00 2.77 11.37
N ASP A 105 37.44 1.85 12.14
CA ASP A 105 36.04 1.83 12.62
C ASP A 105 35.62 3.11 13.37
N CYS A 106 36.51 3.68 14.20
CA CYS A 106 36.25 4.93 14.91
C CYS A 106 36.01 6.11 13.96
N TYR A 107 36.81 6.21 12.88
CA TYR A 107 36.62 7.25 11.87
C TYR A 107 35.35 7.04 11.03
N ALA A 108 34.89 5.80 10.83
CA ALA A 108 33.59 5.52 10.20
C ALA A 108 32.42 5.96 11.10
N PHE A 109 32.50 5.66 12.40
CA PHE A 109 31.49 6.07 13.39
C PHE A 109 31.37 7.60 13.52
N LEU A 110 32.49 8.34 13.59
CA LEU A 110 32.47 9.81 13.61
C LEU A 110 31.86 10.43 12.34
N ALA A 111 31.92 9.72 11.21
CA ALA A 111 31.27 10.14 9.96
C ALA A 111 29.79 9.75 9.90
N GLY A 112 29.26 9.07 10.93
CA GLY A 112 27.89 8.57 10.96
C GLY A 112 27.65 7.45 9.95
N VAL A 113 28.64 6.57 9.75
CA VAL A 113 28.60 5.49 8.75
C VAL A 113 28.83 4.14 9.43
N ASN A 114 27.89 3.21 9.23
CA ASN A 114 28.02 1.82 9.67
C ASN A 114 29.06 1.08 8.84
N VAL A 115 29.71 0.08 9.43
CA VAL A 115 30.79 -0.69 8.77
C VAL A 115 30.19 -1.88 8.01
N ALA A 116 30.42 -1.92 6.70
CA ALA A 116 30.07 -3.06 5.84
C ALA A 116 31.04 -4.23 5.99
N GLY A 117 32.31 -3.97 6.30
CA GLY A 117 33.29 -5.03 6.55
C GLY A 117 34.71 -4.50 6.80
N PRO A 118 35.62 -5.35 7.28
CA PRO A 118 37.03 -4.99 7.43
C PRO A 118 37.68 -4.75 6.06
N GLY A 119 38.78 -3.98 5.99
CA GLY A 119 39.53 -3.67 4.78
C GLY A 119 39.01 -2.47 3.98
N GLU A 120 39.75 -2.06 2.96
CA GLU A 120 39.34 -0.96 2.06
C GLU A 120 38.17 -1.37 1.17
N CYS A 121 37.28 -0.44 0.81
CA CYS A 121 36.26 -0.68 -0.19
C CYS A 121 36.90 -0.98 -1.56
N ASN A 122 36.42 -2.04 -2.23
CA ASN A 122 36.71 -2.23 -3.64
C ASN A 122 35.71 -1.40 -4.49
N GLY A 123 35.99 -1.17 -5.77
CA GLY A 123 35.28 -0.21 -6.64
C GLY A 123 33.76 -0.37 -6.84
N ASN A 124 33.13 -1.30 -6.10
CA ASN A 124 31.70 -1.53 -6.06
C ASN A 124 31.08 -1.19 -4.68
N GLY A 125 31.82 -0.52 -3.79
CA GLY A 125 31.28 -0.01 -2.52
C GLY A 125 31.12 -1.04 -1.40
N ASN A 126 31.66 -2.26 -1.55
CA ASN A 126 31.64 -3.29 -0.52
C ASN A 126 33.08 -3.71 -0.16
N GLY A 127 33.34 -3.94 1.13
CA GLY A 127 34.65 -4.36 1.64
C GLY A 127 35.02 -5.80 1.27
N PRO A 128 36.26 -6.25 1.52
CA PRO A 128 36.68 -7.63 1.28
C PRO A 128 35.88 -8.62 2.15
N GLY A 129 35.25 -9.59 1.47
CA GLY A 129 34.41 -10.63 2.10
C GLY A 129 32.95 -10.55 1.71
N VAL A 130 32.52 -9.49 1.00
CA VAL A 130 31.19 -9.43 0.39
C VAL A 130 31.33 -9.79 -1.09
N PRO A 131 30.64 -10.84 -1.58
CA PRO A 131 30.64 -11.18 -2.99
C PRO A 131 30.07 -10.01 -3.83
N PRO A 132 30.49 -9.87 -5.09
CA PRO A 132 29.92 -8.88 -5.99
C PRO A 132 28.41 -9.10 -6.09
N LEU A 133 27.64 -8.00 -6.02
CA LEU A 133 26.17 -8.04 -6.19
C LEU A 133 25.78 -8.68 -7.54
N PHE A 134 26.69 -8.67 -8.52
CA PHE A 134 26.52 -9.34 -9.80
C PHE A 134 27.56 -10.45 -10.01
N CYS A 135 27.11 -11.57 -10.57
CA CYS A 135 27.91 -12.77 -10.81
C CYS A 135 27.67 -13.31 -12.23
N LEU A 136 28.63 -14.07 -12.75
CA LEU A 136 28.52 -14.89 -13.96
C LEU A 136 28.39 -16.37 -13.60
N ASN A 137 28.91 -16.76 -12.43
CA ASN A 137 28.88 -18.11 -11.88
C ASN A 137 28.99 -18.09 -10.35
N ASP A 138 28.62 -19.19 -9.71
CA ASP A 138 28.58 -19.35 -8.24
C ASP A 138 29.95 -19.17 -7.58
N GLY A 139 31.05 -19.44 -8.30
CA GLY A 139 32.41 -19.25 -7.78
C GLY A 139 32.78 -17.78 -7.52
N GLN A 140 31.92 -16.85 -7.93
CA GLN A 140 32.05 -15.44 -7.60
C GLN A 140 31.22 -15.05 -6.36
N CYS A 141 30.30 -15.91 -5.92
CA CYS A 141 29.45 -15.68 -4.77
C CYS A 141 30.08 -16.16 -3.46
N GLY A 142 29.50 -15.76 -2.34
CA GLY A 142 29.97 -16.14 -1.01
C GLY A 142 29.67 -17.60 -0.70
N ASP A 143 30.27 -18.13 0.36
CA ASP A 143 29.99 -19.50 0.81
C ASP A 143 28.50 -19.65 1.14
N GLY A 144 27.82 -20.60 0.48
CA GLY A 144 26.37 -20.83 0.65
C GLY A 144 25.47 -19.98 -0.27
N GLN A 145 26.05 -19.23 -1.20
CA GLN A 145 25.32 -18.45 -2.19
C GLN A 145 25.43 -19.05 -3.59
N PHE A 146 24.36 -18.93 -4.37
CA PHE A 146 24.37 -19.26 -5.79
C PHE A 146 24.16 -17.99 -6.62
N CYS A 147 24.61 -18.05 -7.87
CA CYS A 147 24.41 -16.98 -8.81
C CYS A 147 23.01 -17.09 -9.42
N ASN A 148 22.04 -16.41 -8.83
CA ASN A 148 20.65 -16.37 -9.30
C ASN A 148 20.55 -15.51 -10.56
N LYS A 149 20.23 -16.15 -11.69
CA LYS A 149 20.09 -15.51 -12.99
C LYS A 149 18.60 -15.41 -13.36
N PRO A 150 18.18 -14.36 -14.08
CA PRO A 150 16.84 -14.32 -14.66
C PRO A 150 16.59 -15.56 -15.53
N ASP A 151 15.36 -16.04 -15.53
CA ASP A 151 14.94 -17.17 -16.36
C ASP A 151 15.33 -16.95 -17.83
N GLY A 152 15.88 -17.99 -18.47
CA GLY A 152 16.39 -17.92 -19.85
C GLY A 152 17.76 -17.30 -20.01
N ALA A 153 18.34 -16.71 -18.97
CA ALA A 153 19.67 -16.10 -19.01
C ALA A 153 20.79 -17.07 -18.60
N CYS A 154 20.82 -18.29 -19.15
CA CYS A 154 21.80 -19.33 -18.77
C CYS A 154 23.27 -18.86 -18.85
N ASP A 155 23.60 -18.07 -19.88
CA ASP A 155 24.92 -17.47 -20.09
C ASP A 155 25.01 -16.00 -19.64
N GLY A 156 23.95 -15.49 -19.02
CA GLY A 156 23.84 -14.11 -18.55
C GLY A 156 24.51 -13.86 -17.20
N PHE A 157 24.41 -12.60 -16.77
CA PHE A 157 24.78 -12.17 -15.42
C PHE A 157 23.60 -12.40 -14.47
N GLY A 158 23.91 -12.82 -13.24
CA GLY A 158 22.96 -12.97 -12.14
C GLY A 158 23.35 -12.11 -10.94
N GLN A 159 22.65 -12.30 -9.84
CA GLN A 159 22.97 -11.74 -8.53
C GLN A 159 23.29 -12.86 -7.54
N CYS A 160 24.23 -12.61 -6.63
CA CYS A 160 24.54 -13.60 -5.60
C CYS A 160 23.43 -13.60 -4.55
N GLU A 161 22.73 -14.73 -4.43
CA GLU A 161 21.67 -14.93 -3.44
C GLU A 161 21.99 -16.15 -2.57
N ASP A 162 21.52 -16.11 -1.33
CA ASP A 162 21.63 -17.26 -0.42
C ASP A 162 20.85 -18.43 -0.99
N VAL A 163 21.51 -19.59 -1.12
CA VAL A 163 20.82 -20.83 -1.49
C VAL A 163 19.78 -21.10 -0.41
N PRO A 164 18.52 -21.39 -0.77
CA PRO A 164 17.54 -21.79 0.20
C PRO A 164 18.10 -22.95 1.04
N GLY A 165 18.31 -22.72 2.33
CA GLY A 165 19.00 -23.69 3.19
C GLY A 165 18.21 -24.99 3.34
N ASP A 166 18.80 -26.01 3.98
CA ASP A 166 18.12 -27.30 4.27
C ASP A 166 16.76 -27.14 5.02
N ASP A 167 16.51 -25.96 5.61
CA ASP A 167 15.28 -25.59 6.31
C ASP A 167 14.21 -24.93 5.38
N GLN A 168 14.56 -24.56 4.15
CA GLN A 168 13.62 -24.13 3.11
C GLN A 168 13.12 -25.34 2.33
N ALA A 169 11.99 -25.89 2.81
CA ALA A 169 11.27 -26.89 2.05
C ALA A 169 10.68 -26.25 0.78
N CYS A 170 11.11 -26.70 -0.41
CA CYS A 170 10.39 -26.40 -1.63
C CYS A 170 8.95 -26.90 -1.52
N ALA A 171 8.01 -26.08 -1.99
CA ALA A 171 6.64 -26.53 -2.09
C ALA A 171 6.59 -27.72 -3.06
N LEU A 172 5.82 -28.77 -2.72
CA LEU A 172 5.57 -29.91 -3.61
C LEU A 172 4.53 -29.55 -4.70
N ILE A 173 4.64 -28.34 -5.24
CA ILE A 173 3.83 -27.86 -6.35
C ILE A 173 4.50 -28.38 -7.62
N LEU A 174 3.75 -29.09 -8.44
CA LEU A 174 4.23 -29.54 -9.75
C LEU A 174 3.99 -28.40 -10.75
N ASP A 175 5.06 -27.67 -11.07
CA ASP A 175 5.12 -26.54 -12.01
C ASP A 175 6.45 -26.64 -12.78
N PRO A 176 6.56 -27.57 -13.74
CA PRO A 176 7.84 -28.02 -14.25
C PRO A 176 8.65 -26.90 -14.89
N VAL A 177 9.97 -26.93 -14.72
CA VAL A 177 10.91 -26.01 -15.36
C VAL A 177 12.05 -26.78 -16.03
N CYS A 178 12.53 -26.27 -17.15
CA CYS A 178 13.74 -26.77 -17.78
C CYS A 178 14.93 -25.99 -17.23
N GLY A 179 15.88 -26.68 -16.61
CA GLY A 179 17.12 -26.09 -16.12
C GLY A 179 18.10 -25.78 -17.24
N CYS A 180 19.03 -24.85 -16.99
CA CYS A 180 20.15 -24.56 -17.88
C CYS A 180 21.12 -25.74 -18.09
N ASP A 181 21.00 -26.80 -17.29
CA ASP A 181 21.69 -28.08 -17.45
C ASP A 181 20.96 -29.06 -18.40
N GLY A 182 19.78 -28.68 -18.90
CA GLY A 182 18.94 -29.48 -19.78
C GLY A 182 18.11 -30.56 -19.07
N ASN A 183 17.99 -30.51 -17.74
CA ASN A 183 17.13 -31.41 -16.98
C ASN A 183 15.81 -30.71 -16.59
N THR A 184 14.71 -31.47 -16.61
CA THR A 184 13.41 -31.00 -16.08
C THR A 184 13.39 -31.14 -14.56
N TYR A 185 12.92 -30.10 -13.87
CA TYR A 185 12.71 -30.07 -12.42
C TYR A 185 11.23 -29.90 -12.11
N ASP A 186 10.78 -30.42 -10.96
CA ASP A 186 9.36 -30.37 -10.55
C ASP A 186 8.84 -28.93 -10.37
N ASN A 187 9.72 -28.00 -9.97
CA ASN A 187 9.53 -26.55 -9.98
C ASN A 187 10.87 -25.79 -9.90
N ASP A 188 10.80 -24.47 -10.03
CA ASP A 188 11.90 -23.51 -9.90
C ASP A 188 12.74 -23.72 -8.63
N CYS A 189 12.10 -23.92 -7.48
CA CYS A 189 12.77 -24.14 -6.21
C CYS A 189 13.61 -25.43 -6.23
N PHE A 190 13.09 -26.52 -6.82
CA PHE A 190 13.86 -27.76 -6.96
C PHE A 190 15.03 -27.61 -7.94
N ALA A 191 14.93 -26.76 -8.96
CA ALA A 191 16.06 -26.40 -9.82
C ALA A 191 17.13 -25.62 -9.03
N TRP A 192 16.73 -24.64 -8.23
CA TRP A 192 17.65 -23.85 -7.39
C TRP A 192 18.34 -24.70 -6.31
N LEU A 193 17.64 -25.64 -5.67
CA LEU A 193 18.25 -26.60 -4.73
C LEU A 193 19.32 -27.49 -5.40
N ALA A 194 19.17 -27.74 -6.70
CA ALA A 194 20.18 -28.44 -7.50
C ALA A 194 21.33 -27.52 -7.96
N GLY A 195 21.28 -26.22 -7.66
CA GLY A 195 22.22 -25.21 -8.13
C GLY A 195 22.05 -24.87 -9.61
N VAL A 196 20.83 -25.01 -10.13
CA VAL A 196 20.51 -24.85 -11.55
C VAL A 196 19.56 -23.68 -11.75
N ASN A 197 19.99 -22.73 -12.59
CA ASN A 197 19.13 -21.64 -13.05
C ASN A 197 18.12 -22.16 -14.08
N VAL A 198 16.94 -21.53 -14.13
CA VAL A 198 15.87 -21.90 -15.07
C VAL A 198 16.21 -21.37 -16.47
N ALA A 199 16.14 -22.25 -17.47
CA ALA A 199 16.24 -21.90 -18.87
C ALA A 199 14.88 -21.46 -19.43
N PHE A 200 13.81 -22.18 -19.11
CA PHE A 200 12.44 -21.80 -19.45
C PHE A 200 11.44 -22.60 -18.60
N SER A 201 10.23 -22.08 -18.43
CA SER A 201 9.12 -22.81 -17.81
C SER A 201 8.62 -23.92 -18.75
N GLY A 202 8.25 -25.06 -18.18
CA GLY A 202 7.87 -26.29 -18.90
C GLY A 202 8.95 -27.39 -18.84
N GLU A 203 8.65 -28.56 -19.38
CA GLU A 203 9.63 -29.65 -19.46
C GLU A 203 10.64 -29.39 -20.58
N CYS A 204 11.88 -29.86 -20.42
CA CYS A 204 12.92 -29.65 -21.44
C CYS A 204 12.59 -30.27 -22.80
N GLU A 205 11.76 -31.33 -22.85
CA GLU A 205 11.38 -32.00 -24.10
C GLU A 205 10.45 -31.15 -24.98
N ASP A 206 9.69 -30.23 -24.38
CA ASP A 206 8.75 -29.35 -25.08
C ASP A 206 9.45 -28.14 -25.72
N GLY A 207 10.66 -27.81 -25.25
CA GLY A 207 11.43 -26.65 -25.69
C GLY A 207 10.86 -25.33 -25.14
N PRO A 208 11.57 -24.20 -25.36
CA PRO A 208 11.10 -22.91 -24.90
C PRO A 208 9.80 -22.51 -25.63
N ALA A 209 8.86 -21.96 -24.87
CA ALA A 209 7.64 -21.42 -25.43
C ALA A 209 7.94 -20.33 -26.49
N PRO A 210 7.19 -20.28 -27.61
CA PRO A 210 7.44 -19.29 -28.65
C PRO A 210 7.13 -17.88 -28.16
N THR A 211 7.91 -16.90 -28.62
CA THR A 211 7.64 -15.48 -28.35
C THR A 211 6.53 -14.94 -29.24
N CYS A 212 5.87 -13.88 -28.79
CA CYS A 212 4.73 -13.26 -29.47
C CYS A 212 4.64 -11.76 -29.19
N ILE A 213 4.01 -11.00 -30.07
CA ILE A 213 3.57 -9.62 -29.80
C ILE A 213 2.08 -9.56 -29.44
N ASP A 214 1.28 -10.48 -29.99
CA ASP A 214 -0.15 -10.60 -29.69
C ASP A 214 -0.63 -12.05 -29.84
N ASP A 215 -1.88 -12.31 -29.43
CA ASP A 215 -2.48 -13.65 -29.44
C ASP A 215 -2.54 -14.30 -30.84
N SER A 216 -2.46 -13.51 -31.93
CA SER A 216 -2.53 -14.05 -33.30
C SER A 216 -1.27 -14.79 -33.72
N GLU A 217 -0.16 -14.57 -33.01
CA GLU A 217 1.11 -15.26 -33.22
C GLU A 217 1.18 -16.59 -32.43
N CYS A 218 0.23 -16.83 -31.53
CA CYS A 218 0.17 -18.01 -30.70
C CYS A 218 -0.65 -19.17 -31.33
N PRO A 219 -0.26 -20.43 -31.08
CA PRO A 219 -1.05 -21.59 -31.49
C PRO A 219 -2.46 -21.60 -30.86
N GLU A 220 -3.37 -22.37 -31.44
CA GLU A 220 -4.71 -22.55 -30.88
C GLU A 220 -4.63 -23.11 -29.44
N GLY A 221 -5.33 -22.46 -28.50
CA GLY A 221 -5.27 -22.78 -27.06
C GLY A 221 -4.19 -22.02 -26.28
N PHE A 222 -3.41 -21.16 -26.93
CA PHE A 222 -2.38 -20.34 -26.29
C PHE A 222 -2.75 -18.85 -26.37
N ALA A 223 -2.30 -18.07 -25.39
CA ALA A 223 -2.39 -16.61 -25.38
C ALA A 223 -1.03 -15.98 -25.14
N CYS A 224 -0.83 -14.78 -25.68
CA CYS A 224 0.38 -14.03 -25.54
C CYS A 224 0.44 -13.35 -24.16
N LYS A 225 1.40 -13.76 -23.33
CA LYS A 225 1.64 -13.13 -22.03
C LYS A 225 2.81 -12.18 -22.09
N THR A 226 2.49 -10.89 -21.95
CA THR A 226 3.49 -9.84 -21.83
C THR A 226 3.86 -9.62 -20.35
N PRO A 227 5.04 -9.03 -20.08
CA PRO A 227 5.40 -8.60 -18.74
C PRO A 227 4.33 -7.69 -18.12
N PHE A 228 4.15 -7.78 -16.80
CA PHE A 228 3.19 -6.96 -16.07
C PHE A 228 3.42 -5.47 -16.36
N GLY A 229 2.34 -4.77 -16.75
CA GLY A 229 2.38 -3.34 -17.06
C GLY A 229 2.99 -2.97 -18.41
N GLU A 230 3.42 -3.95 -19.20
CA GLU A 230 4.03 -3.73 -20.51
C GLU A 230 3.16 -4.36 -21.61
N CYS A 231 2.03 -3.73 -21.94
CA CYS A 231 1.05 -4.28 -22.88
C CYS A 231 1.54 -4.38 -24.33
N ASP A 232 2.58 -3.63 -24.70
CA ASP A 232 3.16 -3.59 -26.05
C ASP A 232 4.54 -4.28 -26.12
N ALA A 233 4.97 -4.94 -25.05
CA ALA A 233 6.24 -5.65 -25.02
C ALA A 233 6.14 -7.03 -25.69
N GLU A 234 7.29 -7.58 -26.07
CA GLU A 234 7.38 -8.97 -26.51
C GLU A 234 6.99 -9.90 -25.34
N GLY A 235 6.05 -10.79 -25.61
CA GLY A 235 5.52 -11.77 -24.68
C GLY A 235 5.89 -13.20 -25.06
N THR A 236 5.31 -14.15 -24.33
CA THR A 236 5.47 -15.59 -24.57
C THR A 236 4.11 -16.25 -24.71
N CYS A 237 3.95 -17.18 -25.64
CA CYS A 237 2.73 -17.95 -25.79
C CYS A 237 2.61 -18.95 -24.65
N VAL A 238 1.62 -18.76 -23.79
CA VAL A 238 1.30 -19.69 -22.70
C VAL A 238 -0.01 -20.40 -22.99
N GLU A 239 -0.11 -21.67 -22.58
CA GLU A 239 -1.35 -22.42 -22.69
C GLU A 239 -2.41 -21.81 -21.78
N VAL A 240 -3.58 -21.51 -22.33
CA VAL A 240 -4.73 -21.02 -21.56
C VAL A 240 -5.58 -22.22 -21.17
N PRO A 241 -5.89 -22.42 -19.87
CA PRO A 241 -6.69 -23.55 -19.44
C PRO A 241 -8.07 -23.57 -20.11
N GLU A 242 -8.50 -24.75 -20.56
CA GLU A 242 -9.83 -24.91 -21.13
C GLU A 242 -10.92 -24.54 -20.10
N PRO A 243 -12.06 -23.96 -20.53
CA PRO A 243 -13.15 -23.60 -19.62
C PRO A 243 -13.59 -24.75 -18.71
N GLY A 244 -13.44 -24.57 -17.40
CA GLY A 244 -13.80 -25.58 -16.38
C GLY A 244 -12.66 -26.49 -15.92
N THR A 245 -11.43 -26.31 -16.42
CA THR A 245 -10.23 -27.03 -15.97
C THR A 245 -9.49 -26.31 -14.85
N LEU A 246 -9.47 -24.97 -14.88
CA LEU A 246 -8.92 -24.13 -13.83
C LEU A 246 -10.05 -23.54 -12.98
N PHE A 247 -9.95 -23.72 -11.66
CA PHE A 247 -10.88 -23.16 -10.68
C PHE A 247 -10.29 -21.90 -10.06
N CYS A 248 -10.77 -20.73 -10.48
CA CYS A 248 -10.43 -19.48 -9.82
C CYS A 248 -11.19 -19.32 -8.52
N THR A 249 -10.51 -18.81 -7.49
CA THR A 249 -11.19 -18.40 -6.27
C THR A 249 -12.09 -17.20 -6.56
N MET A 250 -13.17 -17.03 -5.78
CA MET A 250 -14.05 -15.85 -5.88
C MET A 250 -13.56 -14.71 -4.98
N ILE A 251 -12.27 -14.70 -4.64
CA ILE A 251 -11.65 -13.60 -3.91
C ILE A 251 -11.56 -12.42 -4.90
N TYR A 252 -12.05 -11.26 -4.46
CA TYR A 252 -11.98 -10.04 -5.24
C TYR A 252 -10.61 -9.38 -5.00
N ASP A 253 -9.76 -9.41 -6.03
CA ASP A 253 -8.41 -8.85 -6.05
C ASP A 253 -8.16 -8.26 -7.45
N PRO A 254 -8.84 -7.14 -7.79
CA PRO A 254 -9.05 -6.76 -9.18
C PRO A 254 -7.75 -6.43 -9.90
N VAL A 255 -7.70 -6.72 -11.20
CA VAL A 255 -6.61 -6.34 -12.10
C VAL A 255 -7.16 -5.72 -13.38
N CYS A 256 -6.41 -4.81 -13.97
CA CYS A 256 -6.70 -4.26 -15.28
C CYS A 256 -5.97 -5.06 -16.34
N GLY A 257 -6.70 -5.62 -17.30
CA GLY A 257 -6.10 -6.27 -18.45
C GLY A 257 -5.57 -5.28 -19.47
N CYS A 258 -4.61 -5.70 -20.29
CA CYS A 258 -4.14 -4.94 -21.46
C CYS A 258 -5.21 -4.75 -22.54
N ASP A 259 -6.31 -5.50 -22.45
CA ASP A 259 -7.53 -5.32 -23.22
C ASP A 259 -8.48 -4.23 -22.65
N GLY A 260 -8.09 -3.58 -21.55
CA GLY A 260 -8.88 -2.55 -20.88
C GLY A 260 -10.04 -3.10 -20.04
N VAL A 261 -10.09 -4.42 -19.79
CA VAL A 261 -11.14 -5.06 -18.99
C VAL A 261 -10.69 -5.25 -17.55
N THR A 262 -11.53 -4.84 -16.60
CA THR A 262 -11.35 -5.17 -15.18
C THR A 262 -11.70 -6.64 -14.95
N TYR A 263 -10.72 -7.41 -14.48
CA TYR A 263 -10.91 -8.79 -14.03
C TYR A 263 -11.01 -8.83 -12.52
N GLY A 264 -11.99 -9.58 -11.98
CA GLY A 264 -12.22 -9.65 -10.54
C GLY A 264 -11.07 -10.27 -9.73
N ASN A 265 -10.17 -11.01 -10.40
CA ASN A 265 -8.88 -11.43 -9.87
C ASN A 265 -7.92 -11.85 -11.01
N PRO A 266 -6.60 -11.98 -10.75
CA PRO A 266 -5.62 -12.36 -11.78
C PRO A 266 -5.91 -13.70 -12.44
N CYS A 267 -6.50 -14.66 -11.70
CA CYS A 267 -6.86 -15.97 -12.27
C CYS A 267 -7.95 -15.84 -13.34
N LEU A 268 -8.95 -14.98 -13.13
CA LEU A 268 -9.98 -14.71 -14.14
C LEU A 268 -9.41 -14.03 -15.39
N ALA A 269 -8.41 -13.15 -15.25
CA ALA A 269 -7.67 -12.57 -16.38
C ALA A 269 -6.91 -13.67 -17.16
N PHE A 270 -6.23 -14.56 -16.44
CA PHE A 270 -5.49 -15.67 -17.04
C PHE A 270 -6.39 -16.62 -17.84
N LEU A 271 -7.56 -16.97 -17.31
CA LEU A 271 -8.55 -17.86 -17.96
C LEU A 271 -9.03 -17.39 -19.33
N VAL A 272 -8.98 -16.09 -19.59
CA VAL A 272 -9.41 -15.53 -20.88
C VAL A 272 -8.22 -15.10 -21.75
N GLY A 273 -7.00 -15.46 -21.35
CA GLY A 273 -5.80 -15.09 -22.09
C GLY A 273 -5.32 -13.67 -21.88
N ALA A 274 -5.97 -12.83 -21.05
CA ALA A 274 -5.56 -11.45 -20.86
C ALA A 274 -4.20 -11.30 -20.12
N SER A 275 -3.35 -10.42 -20.64
CA SER A 275 -2.15 -9.91 -19.95
C SER A 275 -2.55 -8.77 -19.00
N ILE A 276 -1.81 -8.56 -17.91
CA ILE A 276 -2.17 -7.59 -16.86
C ILE A 276 -1.41 -6.28 -17.06
N ALA A 277 -2.16 -5.19 -17.25
CA ALA A 277 -1.67 -3.83 -17.37
C ALA A 277 -1.40 -3.16 -16.00
N SER A 278 -2.24 -3.41 -15.01
CA SER A 278 -2.04 -2.86 -13.67
C SER A 278 -2.79 -3.66 -12.61
N MET A 279 -2.35 -3.53 -11.36
CA MET A 279 -3.16 -3.95 -10.21
C MET A 279 -4.32 -2.95 -10.02
N GLY A 280 -5.43 -3.43 -9.48
CA GLY A 280 -6.67 -2.65 -9.34
C GLY A 280 -7.55 -2.74 -10.59
N GLU A 281 -8.74 -2.16 -10.50
CA GLU A 281 -9.65 -2.06 -11.64
C GLU A 281 -9.04 -1.19 -12.75
N CYS A 282 -9.45 -1.43 -14.01
CA CYS A 282 -9.02 -0.55 -15.09
C CYS A 282 -9.41 0.89 -14.82
N PRO A 283 -8.51 1.85 -15.12
CA PRO A 283 -8.88 3.25 -15.14
C PRO A 283 -10.12 3.40 -16.01
N GLN A 284 -11.22 3.85 -15.42
CA GLN A 284 -12.42 4.15 -16.18
C GLN A 284 -12.07 5.35 -17.06
N THR A 285 -11.73 5.14 -18.33
CA THR A 285 -11.63 6.29 -19.23
C THR A 285 -13.04 6.81 -19.49
N PRO A 286 -13.27 8.14 -19.51
CA PRO A 286 -12.25 9.15 -19.74
C PRO A 286 -12.25 10.33 -18.76
N ASP A 287 -11.06 10.90 -18.52
CA ASP A 287 -10.86 12.33 -18.21
C ASP A 287 -11.35 13.22 -19.39
N THR A 288 -12.53 12.94 -19.96
CA THR A 288 -13.18 13.87 -20.89
C THR A 288 -13.82 14.93 -20.01
N PRO A 289 -13.27 16.15 -19.98
CA PRO A 289 -13.87 17.22 -19.22
C PRO A 289 -15.24 17.54 -19.82
N CYS A 290 -16.21 17.80 -18.95
CA CYS A 290 -17.55 18.19 -19.31
C CYS A 290 -17.99 19.38 -18.45
N THR A 291 -18.97 20.12 -18.96
CA THR A 291 -19.71 21.15 -18.22
C THR A 291 -21.21 20.84 -18.17
N SER A 292 -21.63 19.84 -18.95
CA SER A 292 -22.99 19.31 -18.97
C SER A 292 -23.01 17.90 -19.56
N ASP A 293 -24.10 17.18 -19.36
CA ASP A 293 -24.30 15.84 -19.95
C ASP A 293 -24.25 15.85 -21.48
N ALA A 294 -24.48 16.99 -22.12
CA ALA A 294 -24.39 17.14 -23.58
C ALA A 294 -22.96 17.01 -24.12
N ASP A 295 -21.95 17.19 -23.25
CA ASP A 295 -20.54 17.00 -23.59
C ASP A 295 -20.15 15.51 -23.56
N CYS A 296 -21.03 14.66 -23.01
CA CYS A 296 -20.78 13.24 -22.82
C CYS A 296 -21.40 12.38 -23.92
N ASN A 297 -20.79 11.22 -24.16
CA ASN A 297 -21.32 10.23 -25.09
C ASN A 297 -22.61 9.62 -24.53
N ALA A 298 -23.44 9.03 -25.40
CA ALA A 298 -24.67 8.36 -24.98
C ALA A 298 -24.39 7.29 -23.90
N GLY A 299 -25.19 7.28 -22.83
CA GLY A 299 -25.00 6.41 -21.68
C GLY A 299 -23.94 6.89 -20.69
N HIS A 300 -23.53 8.16 -20.77
CA HIS A 300 -22.67 8.82 -19.79
C HIS A 300 -23.30 10.13 -19.34
N TYR A 301 -23.02 10.55 -18.11
CA TYR A 301 -23.42 11.85 -17.57
C TYR A 301 -22.19 12.61 -17.04
N CYS A 302 -22.33 13.91 -16.88
CA CYS A 302 -21.27 14.77 -16.37
C CYS A 302 -21.24 14.72 -14.84
N SER A 303 -20.26 14.04 -14.27
CA SER A 303 -20.05 13.97 -12.83
C SER A 303 -19.19 15.12 -12.35
N THR A 304 -19.72 15.92 -11.43
CA THR A 304 -19.04 17.09 -10.84
C THR A 304 -18.68 16.83 -9.38
N PRO A 305 -17.62 17.47 -8.85
CA PRO A 305 -17.35 17.45 -7.42
C PRO A 305 -18.54 17.95 -6.60
N MET A 306 -18.70 17.41 -5.38
CA MET A 306 -19.77 17.85 -4.48
C MET A 306 -19.69 19.36 -4.21
N GLY A 307 -20.81 20.06 -4.35
CA GLY A 307 -20.91 21.51 -4.16
C GLY A 307 -20.64 22.33 -5.42
N GLU A 308 -20.30 21.68 -6.54
CA GLU A 308 -20.03 22.34 -7.81
C GLU A 308 -21.16 22.11 -8.82
N CYS A 309 -22.41 22.40 -8.41
CA CYS A 309 -23.57 22.25 -9.28
C CYS A 309 -23.43 23.11 -10.56
N GLY A 310 -23.30 22.45 -11.71
CA GLY A 310 -23.06 23.11 -13.01
C GLY A 310 -21.61 23.55 -13.24
N GLY A 311 -20.67 23.03 -12.45
CA GLY A 311 -19.23 23.23 -12.61
C GLY A 311 -18.58 22.31 -13.66
N GLU A 312 -17.24 22.36 -13.72
CA GLU A 312 -16.47 21.44 -14.55
C GLU A 312 -16.47 20.04 -13.92
N GLY A 313 -16.68 19.02 -14.75
CA GLY A 313 -16.76 17.63 -14.34
C GLY A 313 -16.07 16.70 -15.31
N VAL A 314 -16.28 15.41 -15.13
CA VAL A 314 -15.82 14.35 -16.03
C VAL A 314 -16.98 13.45 -16.45
N CYS A 315 -16.95 12.98 -17.69
CA CYS A 315 -17.98 12.06 -18.17
C CYS A 315 -17.81 10.68 -17.55
N VAL A 316 -18.84 10.19 -16.86
CA VAL A 316 -18.87 8.86 -16.25
C VAL A 316 -20.04 8.05 -16.79
N GLU A 317 -19.90 6.73 -16.87
CA GLU A 317 -20.96 5.83 -17.36
C GLU A 317 -22.20 5.91 -16.46
N GLU A 318 -23.38 5.96 -17.07
CA GLU A 318 -24.65 5.88 -16.34
C GLU A 318 -24.80 4.50 -15.69
N THR A 319 -25.37 4.46 -14.49
CA THR A 319 -25.61 3.17 -13.83
C THR A 319 -26.71 2.36 -14.54
N PRO A 320 -26.45 1.08 -14.91
CA PRO A 320 -27.47 0.24 -15.51
C PRO A 320 -28.66 0.02 -14.56
N PRO A 321 -29.92 0.25 -15.00
CA PRO A 321 -31.10 0.08 -14.16
C PRO A 321 -31.19 -1.34 -13.58
N GLY A 322 -31.32 -1.45 -12.26
CA GLY A 322 -31.58 -2.73 -11.56
C GLY A 322 -30.38 -3.65 -11.39
N LYS A 323 -29.15 -3.21 -11.71
CA LYS A 323 -27.93 -3.97 -11.47
C LYS A 323 -27.38 -3.82 -10.05
N PHE A 324 -27.72 -2.72 -9.38
CA PHE A 324 -27.23 -2.35 -8.06
C PHE A 324 -28.40 -2.14 -7.09
N ALA A 325 -28.18 -2.49 -5.82
CA ALA A 325 -29.14 -2.27 -4.74
C ALA A 325 -28.47 -1.43 -3.65
N CYS A 326 -29.12 -0.33 -3.24
CA CYS A 326 -28.58 0.52 -2.20
C CYS A 326 -28.88 -0.03 -0.80
N PRO A 327 -27.92 0.08 0.14
CA PRO A 327 -28.19 -0.15 1.55
C PRO A 327 -29.39 0.68 2.01
N GLN A 328 -30.24 0.12 2.87
CA GLN A 328 -31.38 0.83 3.45
C GLN A 328 -30.96 1.73 4.63
N VAL A 329 -29.78 2.33 4.52
CA VAL A 329 -29.23 3.25 5.52
C VAL A 329 -29.67 4.65 5.15
N PHE A 330 -30.25 5.37 6.11
CA PHE A 330 -30.66 6.76 5.92
C PHE A 330 -29.50 7.68 6.34
N ASP A 331 -28.76 8.17 5.34
CA ASP A 331 -27.65 9.13 5.46
C ASP A 331 -27.81 10.17 4.34
N PRO A 332 -28.79 11.08 4.48
CA PRO A 332 -29.34 11.82 3.34
C PRO A 332 -28.33 12.75 2.69
N VAL A 333 -28.50 12.97 1.39
CA VAL A 333 -27.71 13.92 0.61
C VAL A 333 -28.62 14.78 -0.26
N CYS A 334 -28.21 16.01 -0.52
CA CYS A 334 -28.94 16.93 -1.38
C CYS A 334 -28.33 16.93 -2.78
N GLY A 335 -29.13 16.58 -3.78
CA GLY A 335 -28.72 16.63 -5.18
C GLY A 335 -28.75 18.05 -5.75
N CYS A 336 -27.96 18.29 -6.80
CA CYS A 336 -28.02 19.51 -7.60
C CYS A 336 -29.36 19.70 -8.33
N ASP A 337 -30.18 18.65 -8.37
CA ASP A 337 -31.57 18.69 -8.86
C ASP A 337 -32.58 19.12 -7.78
N GLY A 338 -32.10 19.49 -6.59
CA GLY A 338 -32.92 19.91 -5.45
C GLY A 338 -33.63 18.76 -4.74
N LYS A 339 -33.35 17.50 -5.09
CA LYS A 339 -33.95 16.34 -4.44
C LYS A 339 -33.09 15.84 -3.28
N THR A 340 -33.76 15.47 -2.20
CA THR A 340 -33.14 14.73 -1.10
C THR A 340 -33.15 13.25 -1.42
N TYR A 341 -31.97 12.64 -1.44
CA TYR A 341 -31.79 11.19 -1.57
C TYR A 341 -31.62 10.58 -0.19
N GLY A 342 -32.07 9.33 0.00
CA GLY A 342 -31.97 8.63 1.29
C GLY A 342 -30.52 8.35 1.69
N ASN A 343 -29.63 8.19 0.71
CA ASN A 343 -28.18 8.08 0.87
C ASN A 343 -27.44 8.39 -0.44
N GLY A 344 -26.10 8.47 -0.37
CA GLY A 344 -25.23 8.70 -1.52
C GLY A 344 -25.38 7.64 -2.63
N CYS A 345 -25.63 6.37 -2.29
CA CYS A 345 -25.89 5.33 -3.28
C CYS A 345 -27.17 5.61 -4.08
N GLU A 346 -28.25 6.01 -3.41
CA GLU A 346 -29.52 6.33 -4.09
C GLU A 346 -29.36 7.54 -5.03
N ALA A 347 -28.56 8.54 -4.66
CA ALA A 347 -28.22 9.66 -5.53
C ALA A 347 -27.39 9.22 -6.74
N PHE A 348 -26.39 8.36 -6.52
CA PHE A 348 -25.56 7.81 -7.58
C PHE A 348 -26.37 6.98 -8.59
N LEU A 349 -27.30 6.14 -8.13
CA LEU A 349 -28.21 5.38 -9.02
C LEU A 349 -29.19 6.26 -9.80
N ALA A 350 -29.41 7.50 -9.34
CA ALA A 350 -30.17 8.49 -10.07
C ALA A 350 -29.30 9.35 -11.00
N ASN A 351 -27.99 9.06 -11.11
CA ASN A 351 -27.00 9.86 -11.83
C ASN A 351 -27.01 11.35 -11.37
N ALA A 352 -27.24 11.58 -10.08
CA ALA A 352 -27.37 12.92 -9.53
C ALA A 352 -26.05 13.44 -8.97
N ASN A 353 -25.62 14.62 -9.43
CA ASN A 353 -24.56 15.38 -8.78
C ASN A 353 -25.02 15.88 -7.40
N LEU A 354 -24.10 15.97 -6.45
CA LEU A 354 -24.41 16.35 -5.07
C LEU A 354 -24.07 17.81 -4.80
N ALA A 355 -24.98 18.55 -4.18
CA ALA A 355 -24.74 19.90 -3.69
C ALA A 355 -24.05 19.87 -2.31
N TYR A 356 -24.62 19.12 -1.36
CA TYR A 356 -24.06 19.00 -0.02
C TYR A 356 -24.57 17.74 0.69
N ALA A 357 -23.87 17.37 1.75
CA ALA A 357 -24.29 16.32 2.68
C ALA A 357 -25.50 16.78 3.51
N GLY A 358 -26.42 15.87 3.81
CA GLY A 358 -27.67 16.15 4.50
C GLY A 358 -28.86 16.34 3.55
N PRO A 359 -30.08 16.45 4.10
CA PRO A 359 -31.27 16.67 3.29
C PRO A 359 -31.26 18.06 2.66
N CYS A 360 -31.90 18.23 1.50
CA CYS A 360 -32.07 19.54 0.89
C CYS A 360 -32.85 20.47 1.82
N CYS A 361 -32.34 21.69 1.93
CA CYS A 361 -32.98 22.76 2.68
C CYS A 361 -34.13 23.35 1.86
N LYS A 362 -35.33 23.34 2.44
CA LYS A 362 -36.52 23.87 1.74
C LYS A 362 -36.37 25.37 1.54
N GLY A 363 -36.51 25.84 0.30
CA GLY A 363 -36.36 27.25 -0.06
C GLY A 363 -34.93 27.68 -0.42
N ASP A 364 -33.92 26.83 -0.24
CA ASP A 364 -32.54 27.07 -0.70
C ASP A 364 -32.43 26.65 -2.16
N LEU A 365 -32.81 27.54 -3.07
CA LEU A 365 -32.86 27.29 -4.51
C LEU A 365 -31.48 27.43 -5.16
N THR A 366 -30.58 28.17 -4.51
CA THR A 366 -29.20 28.36 -4.95
C THR A 366 -28.23 27.32 -4.39
N LEU A 367 -28.72 26.42 -3.52
CA LEU A 367 -28.01 25.30 -2.94
C LEU A 367 -26.75 25.71 -2.17
N ASN A 368 -26.79 26.88 -1.54
CA ASN A 368 -25.66 27.45 -0.77
C ASN A 368 -25.86 27.36 0.74
N MET A 369 -26.84 26.58 1.19
CA MET A 369 -27.26 26.41 2.60
C MET A 369 -27.80 27.69 3.25
N GLN A 370 -28.31 28.63 2.45
CA GLN A 370 -28.97 29.83 2.95
C GLN A 370 -30.20 30.15 2.10
N VAL A 371 -31.34 30.35 2.75
CA VAL A 371 -32.55 30.90 2.12
C VAL A 371 -32.53 32.41 2.27
N ASN A 372 -32.21 33.11 1.19
CA ASN A 372 -32.08 34.56 1.18
C ASN A 372 -32.59 35.19 -0.14
N VAL A 373 -32.17 36.43 -0.40
CA VAL A 373 -32.62 37.19 -1.57
C VAL A 373 -32.18 36.55 -2.90
N PHE A 374 -31.08 35.80 -2.93
CA PHE A 374 -30.64 35.10 -4.13
C PHE A 374 -31.60 33.96 -4.49
N ASP A 375 -32.13 33.24 -3.51
CA ASP A 375 -33.15 32.22 -3.71
C ASP A 375 -34.48 32.84 -4.13
N LEU A 376 -34.84 33.99 -3.54
CA LEU A 376 -36.01 34.74 -4.00
C LEU A 376 -35.87 35.15 -5.47
N LEU A 377 -34.68 35.58 -5.91
CA LEU A 377 -34.44 35.93 -7.31
C LEU A 377 -34.53 34.71 -8.22
N ALA A 378 -33.96 33.57 -7.80
CA ALA A 378 -34.06 32.30 -8.53
C ALA A 378 -35.53 31.86 -8.67
N LEU A 379 -36.33 31.95 -7.60
CA LEU A 379 -37.76 31.63 -7.64
C LEU A 379 -38.52 32.52 -8.64
N LEU A 380 -38.19 33.82 -8.67
CA LEU A 380 -38.83 34.76 -9.58
C LEU A 380 -38.41 34.55 -11.05
N GLU A 381 -37.22 34.00 -11.30
CA GLU A 381 -36.76 33.65 -12.65
C GLU A 381 -37.57 32.48 -13.24
N ASP A 382 -37.93 31.50 -12.40
CA ASP A 382 -38.69 30.30 -12.79
C ASP A 382 -40.22 30.48 -12.73
N TRP A 383 -40.71 31.70 -12.53
CA TRP A 383 -42.13 31.96 -12.29
C TRP A 383 -43.04 31.45 -13.43
N GLY A 384 -43.97 30.57 -13.10
CA GLY A 384 -44.87 29.93 -14.06
C GLY A 384 -44.84 28.40 -13.98
N THR A 385 -45.04 27.72 -15.10
CA THR A 385 -45.07 26.24 -15.12
C THR A 385 -43.67 25.68 -15.01
N CYS A 386 -43.42 24.85 -13.99
CA CYS A 386 -42.10 24.30 -13.72
C CYS A 386 -42.19 22.90 -13.11
N PRO A 387 -42.52 21.86 -13.91
CA PRO A 387 -42.80 20.53 -13.38
C PRO A 387 -41.50 19.87 -12.87
N GLY A 388 -41.37 19.74 -11.56
CA GLY A 388 -40.25 19.04 -10.92
C GLY A 388 -38.92 19.80 -10.91
N CYS A 389 -38.96 21.13 -11.05
CA CYS A 389 -37.80 21.97 -10.80
C CYS A 389 -37.70 22.34 -9.31
N ILE A 390 -36.52 22.79 -8.88
CA ILE A 390 -36.25 23.14 -7.48
C ILE A 390 -37.12 24.29 -6.96
N SER A 391 -37.53 25.21 -7.84
CA SER A 391 -38.33 26.39 -7.51
C SER A 391 -39.81 26.10 -7.20
N ASP A 392 -40.32 24.91 -7.58
CA ASP A 392 -41.68 24.44 -7.25
C ASP A 392 -41.67 23.82 -5.84
N LEU A 393 -41.62 24.69 -4.83
CA LEU A 393 -41.52 24.32 -3.42
C LEU A 393 -42.77 23.61 -2.87
N THR A 394 -43.91 23.79 -3.55
CA THR A 394 -45.18 23.13 -3.19
C THR A 394 -45.40 21.80 -3.92
N GLY A 395 -44.66 21.55 -5.00
CA GLY A 395 -44.73 20.33 -5.79
C GLY A 395 -46.01 20.23 -6.63
N ASP A 396 -46.66 21.34 -6.96
CA ASP A 396 -47.92 21.40 -7.70
C ASP A 396 -47.72 21.59 -9.23
N GLY A 397 -46.47 21.70 -9.66
CA GLY A 397 -46.04 21.92 -11.04
C GLY A 397 -46.02 23.38 -11.47
N GLN A 398 -46.24 24.34 -10.55
CA GLN A 398 -46.27 25.77 -10.83
C GLN A 398 -45.52 26.58 -9.78
N VAL A 399 -44.50 27.33 -10.21
CA VAL A 399 -43.88 28.37 -9.39
C VAL A 399 -44.75 29.61 -9.37
N ASN A 400 -45.32 29.90 -8.21
CA ASN A 400 -46.25 31.00 -8.04
C ASN A 400 -46.16 31.62 -6.63
N VAL A 401 -47.20 32.37 -6.24
CA VAL A 401 -47.22 33.06 -4.94
C VAL A 401 -47.17 32.10 -3.76
N PHE A 402 -47.64 30.86 -3.91
CA PHE A 402 -47.57 29.86 -2.84
C PHE A 402 -46.14 29.40 -2.58
N ASP A 403 -45.34 29.21 -3.63
CA ASP A 403 -43.91 28.89 -3.51
C ASP A 403 -43.14 30.08 -2.94
N LEU A 404 -43.49 31.31 -3.34
CA LEU A 404 -42.91 32.50 -2.75
C LEU A 404 -43.18 32.57 -1.23
N LEU A 405 -44.40 32.27 -0.79
CA LEU A 405 -44.72 32.25 0.64
C LEU A 405 -43.93 31.16 1.37
N GLU A 406 -43.83 29.97 0.77
CA GLU A 406 -43.03 28.86 1.32
C GLU A 406 -41.54 29.23 1.44
N LEU A 407 -40.96 29.90 0.45
CA LEU A 407 -39.59 30.40 0.50
C LEU A 407 -39.40 31.38 1.65
N LEU A 408 -40.33 32.33 1.80
CA LEU A 408 -40.27 33.34 2.87
C LEU A 408 -40.47 32.73 4.26
N GLU A 409 -41.23 31.64 4.39
CA GLU A 409 -41.40 30.90 5.66
C GLU A 409 -40.11 30.20 6.10
N ASN A 410 -39.23 29.83 5.17
CA ASN A 410 -37.97 29.16 5.43
C ASN A 410 -36.75 30.11 5.40
N TRP A 411 -36.98 31.43 5.43
CA TRP A 411 -35.91 32.43 5.32
C TRP A 411 -34.85 32.34 6.43
N GLY A 412 -33.58 32.30 6.05
CA GLY A 412 -32.45 32.25 6.97
C GLY A 412 -31.44 31.16 6.63
N ALA A 413 -30.56 30.84 7.59
CA ALA A 413 -29.59 29.76 7.44
C ALA A 413 -30.28 28.40 7.55
N CYS A 414 -29.83 27.45 6.75
CA CYS A 414 -30.27 26.08 6.84
C CYS A 414 -29.70 25.40 8.11
N PRO A 415 -30.38 24.39 8.67
CA PRO A 415 -29.82 23.60 9.76
C PRO A 415 -28.54 22.89 9.31
N ASP A 416 -27.49 22.93 10.13
CA ASP A 416 -26.23 22.24 9.80
C ASP A 416 -26.47 20.74 9.61
N PRO A 417 -25.95 20.12 8.53
CA PRO A 417 -25.93 18.68 8.43
C PRO A 417 -25.05 18.09 9.54
N PRO A 418 -25.35 16.88 10.05
CA PRO A 418 -24.54 16.27 11.10
C PRO A 418 -23.09 16.11 10.62
N ASP A 419 -22.14 16.64 11.41
CA ASP A 419 -20.70 16.59 11.13
C ASP A 419 -20.22 15.15 10.84
N GLY A 420 -19.81 14.88 9.60
CA GLY A 420 -19.17 13.63 9.20
C GLY A 420 -18.92 13.54 7.70
N PRO A 421 -17.89 12.79 7.24
CA PRO A 421 -17.73 12.48 5.83
C PRO A 421 -18.89 11.60 5.36
N VAL A 422 -19.50 11.96 4.22
CA VAL A 422 -20.52 11.15 3.53
C VAL A 422 -19.94 9.77 3.27
N LYS A 423 -20.58 8.73 3.80
CA LYS A 423 -20.15 7.35 3.57
C LYS A 423 -20.88 6.83 2.35
N PHE A 424 -20.15 6.72 1.23
CA PHE A 424 -20.64 6.13 -0.01
C PHE A 424 -20.83 4.62 0.11
#